data_AF-L1L2A1-F1
#
_entry.id   AF-L1L2A1-F1
#
_cell.length_a   1.000
_cell.length_b   1.000
_cell.length_c   1.000
_cell.angle_alpha   90.00
_cell.angle_beta   90.00
_cell.angle_gamma   90.00
#
_symmetry.space_group_name_H-M   'P 1'
#
loop_
_entity.id
_entity.type
_entity.pdbx_description
1 polymer ?
#
loop_
_entity_poly.entity_id
_entity_poly.type
_entity_poly.pdbx_seq_one_letter_code
_entity_poly.pdbx_strand_id
1 'polypeptide(L)'
;MVNRDLTATLPGQDPLILMVAPSWQPVPPSGIDRDQVYVAMPDGRWHGNPVNACDVEEGDPPEPDDPTTVLTVVADAAQETITELLWQAWPICWEHKIGMHPRPAGTADDGYQGETDAAGPPVWWCRGSQDGDCHDVSLVGELAATLPGKQRRALRRSERKRDGRQ
;
A
#
# COMPACT_ATOMS: atom_id res chain seq x y z
N MET A 1 -4.46 2.43 7.88
CA MET A 1 -4.80 3.48 6.90
C MET A 1 -5.18 2.85 5.56
N VAL A 2 -4.31 2.01 4.99
CA VAL A 2 -4.55 1.20 3.77
C VAL A 2 -5.94 0.52 3.72
N ASN A 3 -6.40 -0.12 4.80
CA ASN A 3 -7.74 -0.74 4.82
C ASN A 3 -8.92 0.23 4.63
N ARG A 4 -8.74 1.54 4.90
CA ARG A 4 -9.75 2.56 4.57
C ARG A 4 -9.85 2.75 3.06
N ASP A 5 -8.71 2.83 2.38
CA ASP A 5 -8.64 2.91 0.93
C ASP A 5 -9.21 1.67 0.27
N LEU A 6 -8.87 0.49 0.82
CA LEU A 6 -9.39 -0.79 0.36
C LEU A 6 -10.91 -0.81 0.42
N THR A 7 -11.47 -0.45 1.58
CA THR A 7 -12.93 -0.38 1.77
C THR A 7 -13.58 0.62 0.80
N ALA A 8 -12.90 1.73 0.52
CA ALA A 8 -13.41 2.78 -0.35
C ALA A 8 -13.41 2.39 -1.84
N THR A 9 -12.44 1.59 -2.28
CA THR A 9 -12.17 1.34 -3.71
C THR A 9 -12.47 -0.10 -4.15
N LEU A 10 -12.47 -1.06 -3.24
CA LEU A 10 -12.86 -2.46 -3.45
C LEU A 10 -13.94 -2.87 -2.44
N PRO A 11 -15.18 -2.37 -2.61
CA PRO A 11 -16.27 -2.70 -1.69
C PRO A 11 -16.57 -4.21 -1.71
N GLY A 12 -16.64 -4.81 -0.52
CA GLY A 12 -16.86 -6.26 -0.36
C GLY A 12 -15.58 -7.04 -0.10
N GLN A 13 -14.40 -6.43 -0.28
CA GLN A 13 -13.15 -6.99 0.19
C GLN A 13 -13.04 -6.83 1.71
N ASP A 14 -12.78 -7.93 2.40
CA ASP A 14 -12.50 -7.90 3.84
C ASP A 14 -11.12 -7.26 4.10
N PRO A 15 -10.92 -6.63 5.27
CA PRO A 15 -9.67 -5.94 5.59
C PRO A 15 -8.45 -6.86 5.50
N LEU A 16 -7.36 -6.33 4.95
CA LEU A 16 -6.05 -6.98 5.00
C LEU A 16 -5.58 -7.08 6.46
N ILE A 17 -4.76 -8.07 6.74
CA ILE A 17 -4.14 -8.33 8.03
C ILE A 17 -2.63 -8.22 7.92
N LEU A 18 -1.97 -7.98 9.06
CA LEU A 18 -0.54 -8.24 9.19
C LEU A 18 -0.38 -9.68 9.66
N MET A 19 0.40 -10.46 8.92
CA MET A 19 0.68 -11.85 9.23
C MET A 19 2.17 -12.01 9.51
N VAL A 20 2.47 -12.70 10.60
CA VAL A 20 3.84 -13.05 10.99
C VAL A 20 4.13 -14.47 10.49
N ALA A 21 5.14 -14.62 9.66
CA ALA A 21 5.64 -15.90 9.18
C ALA A 21 7.03 -16.17 9.79
N PRO A 22 7.30 -17.40 10.27
CA PRO A 22 8.64 -17.78 10.70
C PRO A 22 9.63 -17.62 9.56
N SER A 23 10.87 -17.25 9.87
CA SER A 23 11.93 -17.22 8.86
C SER A 23 12.17 -18.65 8.33
N TRP A 24 12.06 -18.85 7.00
CA TRP A 24 12.34 -20.16 6.38
C TRP A 24 13.83 -20.33 6.03
N GLN A 25 14.61 -19.25 6.13
CA GLN A 25 16.04 -19.27 5.81
C GLN A 25 16.88 -19.67 7.03
N PRO A 26 17.90 -20.53 6.86
CA PRO A 26 18.86 -20.81 7.91
C PRO A 26 19.56 -19.52 8.33
N VAL A 27 19.45 -19.16 9.60
CA VAL A 27 20.10 -17.97 10.17
C VAL A 27 21.62 -18.12 9.99
N PRO A 28 22.30 -17.20 9.29
CA PRO A 28 23.76 -17.22 9.25
C PRO A 28 24.32 -17.03 10.68
N PRO A 29 25.58 -17.42 10.97
CA PRO A 29 26.13 -17.39 12.32
C PRO A 29 26.09 -16.01 13.02
N SER A 30 25.94 -14.94 12.25
CA SER A 30 25.80 -13.54 12.68
C SER A 30 24.39 -12.96 12.50
N GLY A 31 23.45 -13.72 11.94
CA GLY A 31 22.08 -13.28 11.68
C GLY A 31 21.23 -13.31 12.95
N ILE A 32 20.30 -12.37 13.06
CA ILE A 32 19.23 -12.44 14.07
C ILE A 32 18.07 -13.19 13.43
N ASP A 33 17.63 -14.29 14.05
CA ASP A 33 16.36 -14.93 13.69
C ASP A 33 15.23 -13.93 13.92
N ARG A 34 14.64 -13.43 12.84
CA ARG A 34 13.55 -12.46 12.91
C ARG A 34 12.39 -12.98 12.09
N ASP A 35 11.23 -13.02 12.73
CA ASP A 35 9.99 -13.30 12.04
C ASP A 35 9.75 -12.24 10.96
N GLN A 36 9.22 -12.69 9.82
CA GLN A 36 8.88 -11.83 8.70
C GLN A 36 7.41 -11.43 8.76
N VAL A 37 7.13 -10.15 8.62
CA VAL A 37 5.78 -9.58 8.65
C VAL A 37 5.35 -9.30 7.22
N TYR A 38 4.18 -9.81 6.85
CA TYR A 38 3.59 -9.63 5.54
C TYR A 38 2.23 -8.93 5.66
N VAL A 39 1.85 -8.20 4.63
CA VAL A 39 0.46 -7.80 4.42
C VAL A 39 -0.25 -8.97 3.73
N ALA A 40 -1.32 -9.47 4.34
CA ALA A 40 -2.02 -10.66 3.88
C ALA A 40 -3.52 -10.40 3.69
N MET A 41 -4.13 -11.20 2.83
CA MET A 41 -5.57 -11.39 2.77
C MET A 41 -6.09 -11.98 4.09
N PRO A 42 -7.37 -11.82 4.44
CA PRO A 42 -7.93 -12.36 5.67
C PRO A 42 -7.83 -13.89 5.81
N ASP A 43 -7.68 -14.61 4.69
CA ASP A 43 -7.45 -16.05 4.65
C ASP A 43 -5.98 -16.45 4.85
N GLY A 44 -5.10 -15.47 5.09
CA GLY A 44 -3.68 -15.66 5.34
C GLY A 44 -2.84 -15.81 4.08
N ARG A 45 -3.39 -15.63 2.86
CA ARG A 45 -2.57 -15.59 1.63
C ARG A 45 -1.92 -14.22 1.47
N TRP A 46 -0.68 -14.17 1.01
CA TRP A 46 0.07 -12.94 0.73
C TRP A 46 0.85 -13.06 -0.57
N HIS A 47 1.31 -11.92 -1.10
CA HIS A 47 2.30 -11.86 -2.16
C HIS A 47 3.28 -10.71 -1.86
N GLY A 48 4.50 -10.80 -2.38
CA GLY A 48 5.49 -9.73 -2.25
C GLY A 48 6.47 -9.91 -1.11
N ASN A 49 7.21 -8.84 -0.85
CA ASN A 49 8.27 -8.80 0.17
C ASN A 49 7.71 -8.52 1.58
N PRO A 50 8.44 -8.92 2.65
CA PRO A 50 8.07 -8.57 4.01
C PRO A 50 8.21 -7.06 4.25
N VAL A 51 7.39 -6.51 5.15
CA VAL A 51 7.39 -5.08 5.48
C VAL A 51 8.49 -4.68 6.47
N ASN A 52 9.16 -5.66 7.08
CA ASN A 52 10.28 -5.52 8.00
C ASN A 52 11.53 -6.21 7.46
N ALA A 53 11.98 -5.86 6.24
CA ALA A 53 13.20 -6.41 5.66
C ALA A 53 14.40 -6.21 6.62
N CYS A 54 15.20 -7.26 6.81
CA CYS A 54 16.19 -7.34 7.89
C CYS A 54 17.61 -7.68 7.41
N ASP A 55 17.84 -7.96 6.11
CA ASP A 55 19.17 -8.35 5.61
C ASP A 55 19.94 -7.20 4.96
N VAL A 56 20.36 -6.26 5.80
CA VAL A 56 21.17 -5.10 5.38
C VAL A 56 22.54 -5.52 4.80
N GLU A 57 23.02 -6.73 5.10
CA GLU A 57 24.30 -7.24 4.61
C GLU A 57 24.23 -7.75 3.16
N GLU A 58 23.06 -8.23 2.71
CA GLU A 58 22.81 -8.60 1.30
C GLU A 58 22.31 -7.42 0.44
N GLY A 59 22.21 -6.23 1.04
CA GLY A 59 21.80 -5.00 0.36
C GLY A 59 20.32 -4.66 0.49
N ASP A 60 19.57 -5.32 1.39
CA ASP A 60 18.23 -4.88 1.72
C ASP A 60 18.27 -3.53 2.44
N PRO A 61 17.28 -2.65 2.20
CA PRO A 61 17.14 -1.43 2.97
C PRO A 61 16.92 -1.75 4.46
N PRO A 62 17.43 -0.91 5.38
CA PRO A 62 17.22 -1.10 6.81
C PRO A 62 15.73 -1.11 7.15
N GLU A 63 15.39 -1.81 8.22
CA GLU A 63 14.03 -1.82 8.77
C GLU A 63 13.56 -0.36 8.99
N PRO A 64 12.40 0.02 8.42
CA PRO A 64 11.89 1.38 8.56
C PRO A 64 11.67 1.75 10.04
N ASP A 65 12.28 2.85 10.50
CA ASP A 65 12.17 3.32 11.87
C ASP A 65 11.20 4.51 12.05
N ASP A 66 10.69 5.07 10.94
CA ASP A 66 9.72 6.15 10.94
C ASP A 66 8.33 5.73 10.40
N PRO A 67 7.22 6.32 10.93
CA PRO A 67 5.87 5.94 10.53
C PRO A 67 5.53 6.19 9.04
N THR A 68 6.17 7.15 8.39
CA THR A 68 5.92 7.51 6.98
C THR A 68 6.48 6.43 6.06
N THR A 69 7.70 5.99 6.31
CA THR A 69 8.34 4.90 5.56
C THR A 69 7.63 3.59 5.82
N VAL A 70 7.31 3.26 7.08
CA VAL A 70 6.51 2.07 7.42
C VAL A 70 5.20 2.05 6.64
N LEU A 71 4.47 3.18 6.60
CA LEU A 71 3.19 3.24 5.89
C LEU A 71 3.36 3.12 4.38
N THR A 72 4.44 3.66 3.80
CA THR A 72 4.76 3.50 2.37
C THR A 72 4.97 2.02 2.03
N VAL A 73 5.82 1.33 2.82
CA VAL A 73 6.12 -0.10 2.62
C VAL A 73 4.87 -0.96 2.81
N VAL A 74 4.04 -0.67 3.82
CA VAL A 74 2.76 -1.39 4.02
C VAL A 74 1.77 -1.13 2.89
N ALA A 75 1.73 0.08 2.33
CA ALA A 75 0.86 0.40 1.18
C ALA A 75 1.31 -0.33 -0.09
N ASP A 76 2.63 -0.43 -0.29
CA ASP A 76 3.24 -1.15 -1.41
C ASP A 76 2.97 -2.65 -1.34
N ALA A 77 3.28 -3.28 -0.19
CA ALA A 77 3.00 -4.70 0.05
C ALA A 77 1.50 -5.04 -0.07
N ALA A 78 0.62 -4.13 0.37
CA ALA A 78 -0.82 -4.28 0.18
C ALA A 78 -1.21 -4.25 -1.31
N GLN A 79 -0.61 -3.35 -2.08
CA GLN A 79 -0.82 -3.26 -3.52
C GLN A 79 -0.39 -4.54 -4.24
N GLU A 80 0.80 -5.06 -3.94
CA GLU A 80 1.29 -6.31 -4.52
C GLU A 80 0.37 -7.47 -4.17
N THR A 81 0.03 -7.62 -2.89
CA THR A 81 -0.87 -8.69 -2.42
C THR A 81 -2.21 -8.68 -3.12
N ILE A 82 -2.85 -7.50 -3.25
CA ILE A 82 -4.15 -7.39 -3.93
C ILE A 82 -4.00 -7.65 -5.44
N THR A 83 -3.01 -7.02 -6.07
CA THR A 83 -2.83 -7.08 -7.52
C THR A 83 -2.61 -8.52 -7.98
N GLU A 84 -1.74 -9.25 -7.27
CA GLU A 84 -1.34 -10.60 -7.65
C GLU A 84 -2.36 -11.67 -7.24
N LEU A 85 -3.00 -11.53 -6.07
CA LEU A 85 -3.97 -12.53 -5.62
C LEU A 85 -5.36 -12.36 -6.24
N LEU A 86 -5.76 -11.13 -6.58
CA LEU A 86 -7.04 -10.84 -7.21
C LEU A 86 -6.95 -10.64 -8.72
N TRP A 87 -5.73 -10.62 -9.29
CA TRP A 87 -5.49 -10.38 -10.72
C TRP A 87 -6.12 -9.07 -11.21
N GLN A 88 -6.09 -8.05 -10.36
CA GLN A 88 -6.67 -6.74 -10.63
C GLN A 88 -5.79 -5.64 -10.06
N ALA A 89 -5.38 -4.70 -10.91
CA ALA A 89 -4.62 -3.54 -10.45
C ALA A 89 -5.37 -2.76 -9.36
N TRP A 90 -4.65 -2.43 -8.29
CA TRP A 90 -5.19 -1.66 -7.17
C TRP A 90 -4.09 -0.83 -6.49
N PRO A 91 -4.39 0.41 -6.05
CA PRO A 91 -5.61 1.16 -6.34
C PRO A 91 -5.59 1.78 -7.75
N ILE A 92 -6.76 2.06 -8.31
CA ILE A 92 -6.91 2.64 -9.66
C ILE A 92 -7.14 4.15 -9.58
N CYS A 93 -6.42 4.93 -10.38
CA CYS A 93 -6.67 6.35 -10.56
C CYS A 93 -8.00 6.56 -11.29
N TRP A 94 -8.90 7.39 -10.75
CA TRP A 94 -10.20 7.66 -11.37
C TRP A 94 -10.11 8.48 -12.63
N GLU A 95 -9.05 9.28 -12.79
CA GLU A 95 -8.84 10.12 -13.97
C GLU A 95 -8.28 9.27 -15.11
N HIS A 96 -7.16 8.58 -14.88
CA HIS A 96 -6.42 7.86 -15.92
C HIS A 96 -6.77 6.37 -16.06
N LYS A 97 -7.52 5.79 -15.12
CA LYS A 97 -7.93 4.37 -15.13
C LYS A 97 -6.77 3.36 -15.14
N ILE A 98 -5.62 3.75 -14.58
CA ILE A 98 -4.44 2.91 -14.41
C ILE A 98 -4.13 2.69 -12.93
N GLY A 99 -3.27 1.71 -12.63
CA GLY A 99 -2.73 1.50 -11.29
C GLY A 99 -1.94 2.72 -10.79
N MET A 100 -2.09 3.01 -9.50
CA MET A 100 -1.33 4.04 -8.79
C MET A 100 -0.29 3.38 -7.92
N HIS A 101 0.84 4.02 -7.64
CA HIS A 101 1.87 3.49 -6.75
C HIS A 101 1.99 4.35 -5.49
N PRO A 102 2.28 3.76 -4.33
CA PRO A 102 2.59 4.54 -3.15
C PRO A 102 3.98 5.18 -3.32
N ARG A 103 4.10 6.45 -2.97
CA ARG A 103 5.39 7.16 -2.87
C ARG A 103 5.32 8.26 -1.82
N PRO A 104 6.45 8.77 -1.31
CA PRO A 104 6.43 9.99 -0.52
C PRO A 104 5.86 11.17 -1.32
N ALA A 105 5.06 12.03 -0.65
CA ALA A 105 4.55 13.24 -1.30
C ALA A 105 5.71 14.15 -1.76
N GLY A 106 5.58 14.74 -2.95
CA GLY A 106 6.57 15.67 -3.49
C GLY A 106 7.81 15.04 -4.14
N THR A 107 7.84 13.72 -4.33
CA THR A 107 8.84 13.05 -5.17
C THR A 107 8.75 13.55 -6.63
N ALA A 108 9.88 13.68 -7.32
CA ALA A 108 9.92 14.09 -8.73
C ALA A 108 9.18 13.11 -9.66
N ASP A 109 8.75 13.62 -10.82
CA ASP A 109 7.88 12.90 -11.77
C ASP A 109 8.55 11.73 -12.49
N ASP A 110 9.89 11.70 -12.53
CA ASP A 110 10.69 10.72 -13.27
C ASP A 110 10.95 9.42 -12.52
N GLY A 111 10.52 9.31 -11.26
CA GLY A 111 10.57 8.08 -10.47
C GLY A 111 11.99 7.53 -10.24
N TYR A 112 13.03 8.32 -10.53
CA TYR A 112 14.38 7.94 -10.17
C TYR A 112 14.53 8.09 -8.65
N GLN A 113 14.93 7.01 -7.99
CA GLN A 113 15.52 7.00 -6.65
C GLN A 113 16.90 7.70 -6.69
N GLY A 114 16.95 8.95 -7.16
CA GLY A 114 17.97 9.88 -6.68
C GLY A 114 17.60 10.29 -5.26
N GLU A 115 18.58 10.75 -4.47
CA GLU A 115 18.45 11.34 -3.14
C GLU A 115 17.51 12.56 -3.16
N THR A 116 16.22 12.39 -3.42
CA THR A 116 15.22 13.40 -3.10
C THR A 116 14.82 13.15 -1.66
N ASP A 117 15.15 14.10 -0.78
CA ASP A 117 14.73 14.22 0.63
C ASP A 117 13.20 14.32 0.83
N ALA A 118 12.41 13.69 -0.05
CA ALA A 118 10.97 13.67 0.04
C ALA A 118 10.54 12.81 1.24
N ALA A 119 10.49 13.44 2.42
CA ALA A 119 9.98 12.89 3.67
C ALA A 119 8.48 13.15 3.86
N GLY A 120 7.78 13.49 2.77
CA GLY A 120 6.35 13.78 2.80
C GLY A 120 5.52 12.54 3.15
N PRO A 121 4.32 12.71 3.74
CA PRO A 121 3.43 11.59 4.01
C PRO A 121 3.13 10.82 2.71
N PRO A 122 2.94 9.49 2.76
CA PRO A 122 2.78 8.70 1.55
C PRO A 122 1.49 9.05 0.83
N VAL A 123 1.59 9.13 -0.48
CA VAL A 123 0.50 9.37 -1.42
C VAL A 123 0.37 8.21 -2.39
N TRP A 124 -0.86 7.99 -2.86
CA TRP A 124 -1.08 7.25 -4.10
C TRP A 124 -0.78 8.18 -5.26
N TRP A 125 0.25 7.86 -6.02
CA TRP A 125 0.66 8.61 -7.20
C TRP A 125 0.26 7.88 -8.48
N CYS A 126 -0.24 8.65 -9.43
CA CYS A 126 -0.59 8.18 -10.75
C CYS A 126 0.46 8.65 -11.74
N ARG A 127 1.06 7.71 -12.49
CA ARG A 127 2.02 8.04 -13.56
C ARG A 127 1.40 8.86 -14.70
N GLY A 128 0.08 8.81 -14.85
CA GLY A 128 -0.62 9.51 -15.91
C GLY A 128 -0.48 8.83 -17.27
N SER A 129 -0.83 9.58 -18.31
CA SER A 129 -0.65 9.27 -19.71
C SER A 129 0.77 9.59 -20.19
N GLN A 130 1.06 9.20 -21.44
CA GLN A 130 2.36 9.40 -22.06
C GLN A 130 2.71 10.89 -22.28
N ASP A 131 1.74 11.79 -22.09
CA ASP A 131 1.87 13.24 -22.29
C ASP A 131 2.32 14.01 -21.02
N GLY A 132 2.59 13.32 -19.90
CA GLY A 132 3.23 13.90 -18.72
C GLY A 132 2.27 14.54 -17.69
N ASP A 133 1.06 14.01 -17.54
CA ASP A 133 0.02 14.45 -16.58
C ASP A 133 0.01 13.65 -15.26
N CYS A 134 1.20 13.20 -14.82
CA CYS A 134 1.34 12.48 -13.56
C CYS A 134 0.94 13.36 -12.37
N HIS A 135 0.42 12.75 -11.30
CA HIS A 135 -0.02 13.50 -10.14
C HIS A 135 -0.15 12.65 -8.88
N ASP A 136 0.04 13.29 -7.73
CA ASP A 136 -0.34 12.76 -6.43
C ASP A 136 -1.86 12.81 -6.30
N VAL A 137 -2.53 11.65 -6.21
CA VAL A 137 -3.99 11.54 -6.20
C VAL A 137 -4.55 11.82 -4.81
N SER A 138 -3.98 11.19 -3.78
CA SER A 138 -4.41 11.35 -2.40
C SER A 138 -3.38 10.79 -1.43
N LEU A 139 -3.43 11.20 -0.17
CA LEU A 139 -2.72 10.53 0.91
C LEU A 139 -3.20 9.08 1.03
N VAL A 140 -2.30 8.18 1.41
CA VAL A 140 -2.68 6.82 1.81
C VAL A 140 -3.66 6.91 2.99
N GLY A 141 -4.80 6.24 2.87
CA GLY A 141 -5.90 6.24 3.82
C GLY A 141 -7.03 7.24 3.50
N GLU A 142 -6.84 8.12 2.51
CA GLU A 142 -7.77 9.20 2.17
C GLU A 142 -8.39 9.06 0.75
N LEU A 143 -8.23 7.92 0.06
CA LEU A 143 -8.77 7.73 -1.31
C LEU A 143 -10.29 7.84 -1.40
N ALA A 144 -11.01 7.64 -0.30
CA ALA A 144 -12.46 7.90 -0.25
C ALA A 144 -12.79 9.34 -0.68
N ALA A 145 -11.88 10.28 -0.43
CA ALA A 145 -12.04 11.69 -0.75
C ALA A 145 -11.88 12.01 -2.24
N THR A 146 -11.35 11.08 -3.06
CA THR A 146 -11.17 11.26 -4.51
C THR A 146 -12.25 10.55 -5.33
N LEU A 147 -13.06 9.70 -4.69
CA LEU A 147 -14.12 8.97 -5.37
C LEU A 147 -15.13 9.91 -6.05
N PRO A 148 -15.55 9.60 -7.29
CA PRO A 148 -16.70 10.24 -7.93
C PRO A 148 -17.95 10.28 -7.04
N GLY A 149 -18.75 11.34 -7.16
CA GLY A 149 -19.83 11.64 -6.22
C GLY A 149 -20.88 10.53 -6.05
N LYS A 150 -21.13 9.71 -7.08
CA LYS A 150 -22.02 8.53 -6.96
C LYS A 150 -21.43 7.45 -6.05
N GLN A 151 -20.14 7.10 -6.23
CA GLN A 151 -19.45 6.08 -5.44
C GLN A 151 -19.27 6.53 -3.99
N ARG A 152 -18.90 7.80 -3.77
CA ARG A 152 -18.81 8.37 -2.41
C ARG A 152 -20.14 8.30 -1.64
N ARG A 153 -21.26 8.57 -2.30
CA ARG A 153 -22.60 8.42 -1.70
C ARG A 153 -22.95 6.96 -1.42
N ALA A 154 -22.49 6.02 -2.24
CA ALA A 154 -22.69 4.59 -2.00
C ALA A 154 -21.90 4.13 -0.76
N LEU A 155 -20.63 4.53 -0.65
CA LEU A 155 -19.77 4.25 0.51
C LEU A 155 -20.38 4.76 1.82
N ARG A 156 -20.81 6.03 1.87
CA ARG A 156 -21.47 6.60 3.07
C ARG A 156 -22.74 5.85 3.48
N ARG A 157 -23.45 5.24 2.52
CA ARG A 157 -24.65 4.43 2.81
C ARG A 157 -24.27 3.05 3.37
N SER A 158 -23.22 2.42 2.86
CA SER A 158 -22.76 1.13 3.40
C SER A 158 -22.19 1.28 4.81
N GLU A 159 -21.44 2.36 5.08
CA GLU A 159 -20.94 2.69 6.42
C GLU A 159 -22.10 2.83 7.42
N ARG A 160 -23.10 3.68 7.13
CA ARG A 160 -24.29 3.82 7.98
C ARG A 160 -25.03 2.51 8.24
N LYS A 161 -25.09 1.62 7.25
CA LYS A 161 -25.73 0.29 7.39
C LYS A 161 -24.92 -0.65 8.28
N ARG A 162 -23.59 -0.53 8.28
CA ARG A 162 -22.69 -1.30 9.16
C ARG A 162 -22.82 -0.81 10.60
N ASP A 163 -22.84 0.50 10.81
CA ASP A 163 -22.95 1.10 12.15
C ASP A 163 -24.33 0.86 12.79
N GLY A 164 -25.41 0.94 12.00
CA GLY A 164 -26.77 0.66 12.49
C GLY A 164 -27.12 -0.83 12.68
N ARG A 165 -26.15 -1.73 12.48
CA ARG A 165 -26.29 -3.18 12.72
C ARG A 165 -25.53 -3.65 13.97
N GLN A 166 -24.89 -2.75 14.71
CA GLN A 166 -24.27 -3.01 16.00
C GLN A 166 -25.26 -2.86 17.16
#